data_AF-Q1PQ93-F1
#
_entry.id   AF-Q1PQ93-F1
#
_cell.length_a   1.000
_cell.length_b   1.000
_cell.length_c   1.000
_cell.angle_alpha   90.00
_cell.angle_beta   90.00
_cell.angle_gamma   90.00
#
_symmetry.space_group_name_H-M   'P 1'
#
loop_
_entity.id
_entity.type
_entity.pdbx_description
1 polymer ?
#
loop_
_entity_poly.entity_id
_entity_poly.type
_entity_poly.pdbx_seq_one_letter_code
_entity_poly.pdbx_strand_id
1 'polypeptide(L)'
;SGYLSIVRMRLTSETIPTTLTHVHVGVEIEGALHVKTYEADPNLIHTFAWNKRNVYRQKVYGVTIARISVGYQHTTCQTPVWITQTAKLQGYDVDISDIGGWGLDIHHHYNFHEGILQKGDGSTLHMKEYPRTVKVVMGTGLQRPLNCPDYCNGVAKDAKLLTPIALATGPDGSLYVGDFNLVRRITPDGKVFTILQLSATQVSYQYYLAVSPADGHLYISDPERHQILRLLRLEKVKDPSINSDPVVGSGQRCIPGDEGNCGDSGPALMARLSHPKGLAIAADRTMYIADGTNIRAVDSKGIIHTLIGHHGHHNHWSPAPCTGTLMANQAQLQWPTGLALSPLDGS
;
A
#
# COMPACT_ATOMS: atom_id res chain seq x y z
N SER A 1 5.35 9.32 36.12
CA SER A 1 4.22 10.05 35.51
C SER A 1 2.99 9.17 35.60
N GLY A 2 1.87 9.73 36.06
CA GLY A 2 0.63 8.97 36.32
C GLY A 2 -0.43 9.05 35.20
N TYR A 3 -0.30 9.96 34.23
CA TYR A 3 -1.27 10.12 33.15
C TYR A 3 -0.95 9.19 31.97
N LEU A 4 -1.55 8.01 31.99
CA LEU A 4 -1.39 6.98 30.96
C LEU A 4 -2.30 7.23 29.77
N SER A 5 -1.87 6.78 28.60
CA SER A 5 -2.69 6.80 27.38
C SER A 5 -3.40 5.47 27.24
N ILE A 6 -4.72 5.50 27.12
CA ILE A 6 -5.55 4.29 27.24
C ILE A 6 -6.24 3.99 25.92
N VAL A 7 -6.23 2.72 25.51
CA VAL A 7 -7.11 2.19 24.46
C VAL A 7 -8.02 1.14 25.07
N ARG A 8 -9.33 1.29 24.85
CA ARG A 8 -10.34 0.30 25.24
C ARG A 8 -10.79 -0.45 23.99
N MET A 9 -10.57 -1.76 23.98
CA MET A 9 -10.90 -2.67 22.89
C MET A 9 -12.04 -3.58 23.33
N ARG A 10 -13.16 -3.55 22.61
CA ARG A 10 -14.19 -4.57 22.74
C ARG A 10 -13.82 -5.75 21.85
N LEU A 11 -13.50 -6.88 22.46
CA LEU A 11 -12.97 -8.06 21.78
C LEU A 11 -14.08 -8.99 21.29
N THR A 12 -15.14 -9.15 22.07
CA THR A 12 -16.31 -9.96 21.71
C THR A 12 -17.61 -9.18 21.88
N SER A 13 -18.58 -9.53 21.06
CA SER A 13 -19.98 -9.11 21.19
C SER A 13 -20.68 -9.87 22.32
N GLU A 14 -21.96 -9.53 22.55
CA GLU A 14 -22.81 -10.24 23.51
C GLU A 14 -23.06 -11.69 23.09
N THR A 15 -23.18 -11.95 21.79
CA THR A 15 -23.24 -13.31 21.23
C THR A 15 -21.88 -13.68 20.66
N ILE A 16 -21.39 -14.88 20.98
CA ILE A 16 -20.14 -15.43 20.44
C ILE A 16 -20.41 -16.77 19.75
N PRO A 17 -19.65 -17.13 18.70
CA PRO A 17 -19.75 -18.45 18.08
C PRO A 17 -19.39 -19.54 19.07
N THR A 18 -20.14 -20.66 19.07
CA THR A 18 -19.87 -21.82 19.94
C THR A 18 -18.53 -22.50 19.65
N THR A 19 -17.97 -22.25 18.47
CA THR A 19 -16.66 -22.75 18.08
C THR A 19 -15.51 -21.90 18.61
N LEU A 20 -15.76 -20.67 19.09
CA LEU A 20 -14.70 -19.79 19.59
C LEU A 20 -14.18 -20.31 20.94
N THR A 21 -12.87 -20.49 21.07
CA THR A 21 -12.22 -21.02 22.29
C THR A 21 -11.37 -19.98 22.98
N HIS A 22 -10.58 -19.23 22.22
CA HIS A 22 -9.65 -18.24 22.74
C HIS A 22 -9.69 -16.98 21.88
N VAL A 23 -9.42 -15.85 22.54
CA VAL A 23 -9.23 -14.55 21.91
C VAL A 23 -7.85 -14.03 22.29
N HIS A 24 -7.02 -13.80 21.28
CA HIS A 24 -5.68 -13.24 21.43
C HIS A 24 -5.69 -11.76 21.12
N VAL A 25 -4.93 -10.97 21.87
CA VAL A 25 -4.75 -9.54 21.64
C VAL A 25 -3.26 -9.25 21.61
N GLY A 26 -2.82 -8.61 20.53
CA GLY A 26 -1.50 -8.02 20.38
C GLY A 26 -1.63 -6.51 20.24
N VAL A 27 -0.93 -5.74 21.08
CA VAL A 27 -0.78 -4.30 20.94
C VAL A 27 0.69 -3.99 20.71
N GLU A 28 1.01 -3.47 19.54
CA GLU A 28 2.35 -3.02 19.16
C GLU A 28 2.38 -1.49 19.14
N ILE A 29 3.30 -0.91 19.90
CA ILE A 29 3.49 0.54 20.00
C ILE A 29 4.96 0.85 20.26
N GLU A 30 5.57 1.69 19.43
CA GLU A 30 6.95 2.20 19.63
C GLU A 30 7.99 1.08 19.89
N GLY A 31 7.85 -0.02 19.14
CA GLY A 31 8.70 -1.22 19.22
C GLY A 31 8.39 -2.16 20.38
N ALA A 32 7.44 -1.82 21.27
CA ALA A 32 6.98 -2.70 22.34
C ALA A 32 5.77 -3.51 21.88
N LEU A 33 5.83 -4.84 22.04
CA LEU A 33 4.71 -5.75 21.78
C LEU A 33 4.13 -6.24 23.11
N HIS A 34 2.84 -6.02 23.32
CA HIS A 34 2.06 -6.54 24.44
C HIS A 34 1.09 -7.60 23.93
N VAL A 35 1.21 -8.82 24.45
CA VAL A 35 0.32 -9.92 24.08
C VAL A 35 -0.48 -10.37 25.29
N LYS A 36 -1.78 -10.59 25.10
CA LYS A 36 -2.66 -11.18 26.10
C LYS A 36 -3.64 -12.14 25.45
N THR A 37 -3.86 -13.28 26.09
CA THR A 37 -4.82 -14.29 25.66
C THR A 37 -5.95 -14.38 26.68
N TYR A 38 -7.16 -14.57 26.18
CA TYR A 38 -8.38 -14.72 26.95
C TYR A 38 -9.10 -15.99 26.52
N GLU A 39 -9.81 -16.64 27.44
CA GLU A 39 -10.82 -17.64 27.09
C GLU A 39 -12.04 -16.94 26.47
N ALA A 40 -12.76 -17.65 25.61
CA ALA A 40 -13.92 -17.12 24.92
C ALA A 40 -15.08 -16.85 25.89
N ASP A 41 -15.41 -15.57 26.07
CA ASP A 41 -16.50 -15.10 26.93
C ASP A 41 -17.24 -13.95 26.21
N PRO A 42 -18.58 -13.85 26.27
CA PRO A 42 -19.33 -12.69 25.80
C PRO A 42 -18.89 -11.37 26.44
N ASN A 43 -18.98 -10.28 25.68
CA ASN A 43 -18.68 -8.91 26.13
C ASN A 43 -17.28 -8.69 26.70
N LEU A 44 -16.29 -9.44 26.20
CA LEU A 44 -14.91 -9.32 26.61
C LEU A 44 -14.33 -7.96 26.21
N ILE A 45 -13.72 -7.28 27.16
CA ILE A 45 -13.10 -5.96 26.97
C ILE A 45 -11.67 -6.00 27.47
N HIS A 46 -10.74 -5.55 26.64
CA HIS A 46 -9.36 -5.32 27.03
C HIS A 46 -9.07 -3.83 27.06
N THR A 47 -8.50 -3.36 28.17
CA THR A 47 -8.02 -1.98 28.32
C THR A 47 -6.50 -2.01 28.37
N PHE A 48 -5.87 -1.44 27.37
CA PHE A 48 -4.42 -1.27 27.31
C PHE A 48 -4.06 0.14 27.79
N ALA A 49 -3.13 0.24 28.72
CA ALA A 49 -2.63 1.50 29.25
C ALA A 49 -1.13 1.64 28.94
N TRP A 50 -0.79 2.67 28.18
CA TRP A 50 0.58 2.95 27.75
C TRP A 50 1.20 4.06 28.60
N ASN A 51 2.44 3.83 29.03
CA ASN A 51 3.23 4.75 29.86
C ASN A 51 3.99 5.82 29.06
N LYS A 52 3.66 5.96 27.77
CA LYS A 52 4.23 6.95 26.84
C LYS A 52 5.73 6.76 26.56
N ARG A 53 6.24 5.53 26.77
CA ARG A 53 7.66 5.19 26.54
C ARG A 53 7.81 4.14 25.45
N ASN A 54 8.94 4.20 24.74
CA ASN A 54 9.32 3.20 23.75
C ASN A 54 9.93 1.94 24.43
N VAL A 55 10.29 0.94 23.62
CA VAL A 55 10.94 -0.30 24.08
C VAL A 55 12.23 -0.07 24.88
N TYR A 56 12.95 1.02 24.60
CA TYR A 56 14.17 1.43 25.31
C TYR A 56 13.91 2.29 26.56
N ARG A 57 12.64 2.41 26.99
CA ARG A 57 12.19 3.20 28.14
C ARG A 57 12.40 4.72 27.99
N GLN A 58 12.65 5.21 26.78
CA GLN A 58 12.75 6.64 26.46
C GLN A 58 11.36 7.25 26.31
N LYS A 59 11.21 8.55 26.61
CA LYS A 59 9.95 9.28 26.44
C LYS A 59 9.63 9.41 24.94
N VAL A 60 8.39 9.10 24.58
CA VAL A 60 7.84 9.33 23.24
C VAL A 60 6.96 10.56 23.30
N TYR A 61 7.18 11.52 22.43
CA TYR A 61 6.47 12.80 22.42
C TYR A 61 5.41 12.84 21.32
N GLY A 62 4.38 13.65 21.53
CA GLY A 62 3.38 13.93 20.50
C GLY A 62 2.30 12.87 20.34
N VAL A 63 2.01 12.42 19.12
CA VAL A 63 0.96 11.42 18.85
C VAL A 63 1.57 10.26 18.09
N THR A 64 1.42 9.06 18.63
CA THR A 64 1.88 7.82 18.00
C THR A 64 0.69 6.94 17.59
N ILE A 65 0.96 5.94 16.75
CA ILE A 65 -0.03 4.98 16.26
C ILE A 65 0.30 3.61 16.87
N ALA A 66 -0.65 3.05 17.61
CA ALA A 66 -0.61 1.67 18.08
C ALA A 66 -1.25 0.76 17.03
N ARG A 67 -0.57 -0.34 16.70
CA ARG A 67 -1.12 -1.43 15.89
C ARG A 67 -1.74 -2.47 16.82
N ILE A 68 -3.03 -2.72 16.65
CA ILE A 68 -3.83 -3.60 17.50
C ILE A 68 -4.28 -4.78 16.66
N SER A 69 -3.83 -5.97 17.00
CA SER A 69 -4.20 -7.22 16.34
C SER A 69 -5.04 -8.06 17.28
N VAL A 70 -6.24 -8.44 16.86
CA VAL A 70 -7.15 -9.32 17.61
C VAL A 70 -7.28 -10.63 16.84
N GLY A 71 -6.92 -11.74 17.48
CA GLY A 71 -6.92 -13.08 16.91
C GLY A 71 -8.05 -13.92 17.49
N TYR A 72 -8.86 -14.53 16.63
CA TYR A 72 -9.95 -15.43 17.04
C TYR A 72 -9.57 -16.89 16.75
N GLN A 73 -9.47 -17.70 17.81
CA GLN A 73 -9.12 -19.12 17.69
C GLN A 73 -10.35 -20.00 17.89
N HIS A 74 -10.61 -20.88 16.93
CA HIS A 74 -11.79 -21.76 16.93
C HIS A 74 -11.41 -23.22 17.19
N THR A 75 -12.32 -24.03 17.73
CA THR A 75 -12.13 -25.48 17.91
C THR A 75 -11.78 -26.20 16.62
N THR A 76 -12.25 -25.70 15.48
CA THR A 76 -12.04 -26.27 14.15
C THR A 76 -10.70 -25.90 13.53
N CYS A 77 -10.00 -24.88 14.03
CA CYS A 77 -8.76 -24.37 13.45
C CYS A 77 -7.80 -23.90 14.54
N GLN A 78 -6.64 -24.54 14.65
CA GLN A 78 -5.65 -24.20 15.67
C GLN A 78 -5.01 -22.83 15.43
N THR A 79 -4.91 -22.37 14.17
CA THR A 79 -4.33 -21.06 13.86
C THR A 79 -5.37 -19.96 14.04
N PRO A 80 -5.08 -18.91 14.84
CA PRO A 80 -6.02 -17.82 15.05
C PRO A 80 -6.18 -16.97 13.78
N VAL A 81 -7.40 -16.49 13.55
CA VAL A 81 -7.72 -15.54 12.48
C VAL A 81 -7.51 -14.13 13.02
N TRP A 82 -6.56 -13.40 12.45
CA TRP A 82 -6.17 -12.07 12.91
C TRP A 82 -6.92 -10.96 12.18
N ILE A 83 -7.35 -9.96 12.95
CA ILE A 83 -7.86 -8.68 12.45
C ILE A 83 -6.98 -7.59 13.04
N THR A 84 -6.39 -6.76 12.18
CA THR A 84 -5.49 -5.69 12.62
C THR A 84 -6.13 -4.33 12.38
N GLN A 85 -6.00 -3.44 13.36
CA GLN A 85 -6.48 -2.06 13.33
C GLN A 85 -5.41 -1.13 13.90
N THR A 86 -5.58 0.16 13.67
CA THR A 86 -4.68 1.20 14.22
C THR A 86 -5.44 2.15 15.13
N ALA A 87 -4.84 2.52 16.26
CA ALA A 87 -5.37 3.54 17.16
C ALA A 87 -4.31 4.62 17.42
N LYS A 88 -4.73 5.89 17.44
CA LYS A 88 -3.86 7.00 17.82
C LYS A 88 -3.78 7.10 19.35
N LEU A 89 -2.57 7.25 19.88
CA LEU A 89 -2.31 7.44 21.29
C LEU A 89 -1.42 8.67 21.52
N GLN A 90 -1.77 9.46 22.53
CA GLN A 90 -0.97 10.63 22.92
C GLN A 90 0.27 10.20 23.70
N GLY A 91 1.42 10.76 23.36
CA GLY A 91 2.70 10.63 24.06
C GLY A 91 2.84 11.64 25.20
N TYR A 92 4.09 11.89 25.60
CA TYR A 92 4.45 12.99 26.49
C TYR A 92 4.27 14.33 25.80
N ASP A 93 3.87 15.32 26.60
CA ASP A 93 4.06 16.72 26.25
C ASP A 93 5.53 17.10 26.47
N VAL A 94 6.02 18.12 25.78
CA VAL A 94 7.41 18.58 25.93
C VAL A 94 7.41 19.58 27.07
N ASP A 95 8.42 19.52 27.94
CA ASP A 95 8.60 20.53 28.97
C ASP A 95 8.97 21.86 28.26
N ILE A 96 8.11 22.88 28.39
CA ILE A 96 8.28 24.17 27.68
C ILE A 96 9.37 25.00 28.37
N SER A 97 9.36 25.01 29.70
CA SER A 97 10.34 25.71 30.51
C SER A 97 10.95 24.73 31.51
N ASP A 98 12.28 24.74 31.67
CA ASP A 98 13.00 23.88 32.62
C ASP A 98 12.86 24.38 34.09
N ILE A 99 11.64 24.76 34.48
CA ILE A 99 11.31 25.34 35.80
C ILE A 99 10.48 24.32 36.59
N GLY A 100 11.06 23.14 36.84
CA GLY A 100 10.44 22.12 37.71
C GLY A 100 9.06 21.65 37.25
N GLY A 101 8.79 21.63 35.94
CA GLY A 101 7.50 21.22 35.36
C GLY A 101 6.47 22.34 35.18
N TRP A 102 6.83 23.59 35.49
CA TRP A 102 6.00 24.77 35.23
C TRP A 102 6.36 25.40 33.88
N GLY A 103 5.34 25.85 33.14
CA GLY A 103 5.49 26.69 31.94
C GLY A 103 5.41 28.18 32.27
N LEU A 104 6.15 29.01 31.52
CA LEU A 104 5.93 30.46 31.53
C LEU A 104 4.92 30.78 30.43
N ASP A 105 3.90 31.57 30.73
CA ASP A 105 2.80 31.88 29.80
C ASP A 105 3.30 32.38 28.43
N ILE A 106 4.33 33.25 28.43
CA ILE A 106 4.94 33.85 27.23
C ILE A 106 5.92 32.93 26.50
N HIS A 107 6.33 31.81 27.11
CA HIS A 107 7.32 30.91 26.53
C HIS A 107 6.59 29.77 25.82
N HIS A 108 6.98 29.48 24.58
CA HIS A 108 6.31 28.47 23.75
C HIS A 108 7.35 27.56 23.13
N HIS A 109 6.97 26.31 22.86
CA HIS A 109 7.84 25.34 22.24
C HIS A 109 7.18 24.72 21.01
N TYR A 110 7.91 24.66 19.89
CA TYR A 110 7.46 24.02 18.67
C TYR A 110 8.28 22.76 18.39
N ASN A 111 7.63 21.60 18.46
CA ASN A 111 8.20 20.34 18.03
C ASN A 111 7.91 20.16 16.53
N PHE A 112 8.94 20.38 15.70
CA PHE A 112 8.81 20.30 14.24
C PHE A 112 8.68 18.86 13.70
N HIS A 113 9.22 17.86 14.42
CA HIS A 113 9.06 16.45 14.03
C HIS A 113 7.61 15.98 14.18
N GLU A 114 6.99 16.36 15.31
CA GLU A 114 5.61 16.01 15.60
C GLU A 114 4.59 17.02 15.05
N GLY A 115 5.04 18.20 14.65
CA GLY A 115 4.18 19.29 14.20
C GLY A 115 3.25 19.77 15.33
N ILE A 116 3.79 19.90 16.55
CA ILE A 116 3.01 20.29 17.73
C ILE A 116 3.57 21.60 18.28
N LEU A 117 2.71 22.61 18.40
CA LEU A 117 3.01 23.86 19.07
C LEU A 117 2.40 23.82 20.47
N GLN A 118 3.25 23.84 21.49
CA GLN A 118 2.86 23.88 22.89
C GLN A 118 3.07 25.32 23.38
N LYS A 119 1.97 25.94 23.80
CA LYS A 119 1.96 27.32 24.28
C LYS A 119 2.11 27.33 25.81
N GLY A 120 2.66 28.43 26.31
CA GLY A 120 2.98 28.62 27.72
C GLY A 120 1.74 28.69 28.62
N ASP A 121 0.59 29.04 28.03
CA ASP A 121 -0.74 28.99 28.64
C ASP A 121 -1.26 27.54 28.87
N GLY A 122 -0.51 26.53 28.43
CA GLY A 122 -0.86 25.11 28.51
C GLY A 122 -1.67 24.59 27.32
N SER A 123 -2.02 25.43 26.34
CA SER A 123 -2.72 25.00 25.13
C SER A 123 -1.77 24.32 24.13
N THR A 124 -2.25 23.27 23.47
CA THR A 124 -1.48 22.48 22.50
C THR A 124 -2.16 22.49 21.14
N LEU A 125 -1.44 22.90 20.10
CA LEU A 125 -1.93 22.93 18.72
C LEU A 125 -1.25 21.82 17.91
N HIS A 126 -2.04 20.85 17.47
CA HIS A 126 -1.57 19.73 16.65
C HIS A 126 -1.70 20.09 15.16
N MET A 127 -0.63 20.64 14.57
CA MET A 127 -0.62 21.11 13.19
C MET A 127 -0.95 20.00 12.17
N LYS A 128 -0.66 18.74 12.51
CA LYS A 128 -0.99 17.56 11.69
C LYS A 128 -2.49 17.24 11.63
N GLU A 129 -3.31 17.79 12.54
CA GLU A 129 -4.77 17.59 12.59
C GLU A 129 -5.55 18.67 11.83
N TYR A 130 -4.89 19.79 11.50
CA TYR A 130 -5.50 20.82 10.67
C TYR A 130 -5.81 20.30 9.25
N PRO A 131 -6.73 20.94 8.53
CA PRO A 131 -7.11 20.56 7.18
C PRO A 131 -5.89 20.38 6.27
N ARG A 132 -5.87 19.28 5.53
CA ARG A 132 -4.79 18.96 4.58
C ARG A 132 -4.73 20.06 3.50
N THR A 133 -3.52 20.48 3.16
CA THR A 133 -3.29 21.43 2.06
C THR A 133 -2.98 20.67 0.78
N VAL A 134 -3.56 21.10 -0.33
CA VAL A 134 -3.26 20.56 -1.67
C VAL A 134 -2.21 21.46 -2.32
N LYS A 135 -1.12 20.87 -2.78
CA LYS A 135 -0.04 21.57 -3.49
C LYS A 135 0.29 20.85 -4.78
N VAL A 136 0.55 21.63 -5.82
CA VAL A 136 1.02 21.10 -7.11
C VAL A 136 2.50 20.73 -6.96
N VAL A 137 2.81 19.45 -7.15
CA VAL A 137 4.19 18.92 -7.12
C VAL A 137 4.81 18.94 -8.52
N MET A 138 3.99 18.67 -9.55
CA MET A 138 4.41 18.63 -10.95
C MET A 138 3.26 19.07 -11.85
N GLY A 139 3.56 19.78 -12.93
CA GLY A 139 2.56 20.23 -13.90
C GLY A 139 2.28 21.73 -13.84
N THR A 140 2.24 22.36 -15.01
CA THR A 140 1.93 23.79 -15.17
C THR A 140 0.50 24.04 -15.68
N GLY A 141 -0.28 22.98 -15.92
CA GLY A 141 -1.59 23.04 -16.58
C GLY A 141 -1.52 23.09 -18.11
N LEU A 142 -0.33 23.28 -18.70
CA LEU A 142 -0.12 23.24 -20.14
C LEU A 142 0.31 21.84 -20.60
N GLN A 143 -0.24 21.40 -21.73
CA GLN A 143 0.13 20.13 -22.34
C GLN A 143 1.52 20.21 -22.99
N ARG A 144 2.33 19.16 -22.79
CA ARG A 144 3.58 18.96 -23.53
C ARG A 144 3.31 18.30 -24.90
N PRO A 145 4.18 18.46 -25.89
CA PRO A 145 4.16 17.65 -27.11
C PRO A 145 4.53 16.18 -26.82
N LEU A 146 4.14 15.30 -27.76
CA LEU A 146 4.33 13.84 -27.66
C LEU A 146 5.82 13.45 -27.60
N ASN A 147 6.63 13.98 -28.52
CA ASN A 147 8.07 13.75 -28.58
C ASN A 147 8.78 14.82 -27.77
N CYS A 148 9.44 14.44 -26.68
CA CYS A 148 10.05 15.38 -25.74
C CYS A 148 11.46 14.95 -25.26
N PRO A 149 12.46 14.94 -26.15
CA PRO A 149 13.77 14.36 -25.83
C PRO A 149 14.56 15.15 -24.76
N ASP A 150 14.42 16.48 -24.67
CA ASP A 150 15.30 17.29 -23.80
C ASP A 150 14.59 18.25 -22.84
N TYR A 151 13.43 18.80 -23.21
CA TYR A 151 12.71 19.83 -22.44
C TYR A 151 11.68 19.28 -21.43
N CYS A 152 11.59 17.95 -21.30
CA CYS A 152 10.76 17.29 -20.28
C CYS A 152 11.51 16.96 -18.99
N ASN A 153 12.84 17.13 -19.00
CA ASN A 153 13.70 16.94 -17.84
C ASN A 153 13.97 18.31 -17.21
N GLY A 154 14.19 18.34 -15.90
CA GLY A 154 14.44 19.60 -15.18
C GLY A 154 13.77 19.62 -13.82
N VAL A 155 13.18 20.75 -13.44
CA VAL A 155 12.48 20.91 -12.16
C VAL A 155 11.01 20.52 -12.31
N ALA A 156 10.47 19.78 -11.34
CA ALA A 156 9.10 19.24 -11.38
C ALA A 156 8.03 20.33 -11.55
N LYS A 157 8.20 21.47 -10.88
CA LYS A 157 7.26 22.60 -10.94
C LYS A 157 7.07 23.17 -12.34
N ASP A 158 8.13 23.17 -13.14
CA ASP A 158 8.12 23.74 -14.49
C ASP A 158 7.79 22.69 -15.56
N ALA A 159 7.80 21.41 -15.19
CA ALA A 159 7.57 20.32 -16.11
C ALA A 159 6.11 20.27 -16.57
N LYS A 160 5.92 20.31 -17.90
CA LYS A 160 4.62 20.07 -18.54
C LYS A 160 4.28 18.57 -18.52
N LEU A 161 2.99 18.25 -18.42
CA LEU A 161 2.43 16.90 -18.47
C LEU A 161 1.61 16.75 -19.76
N LEU A 162 1.41 15.52 -20.23
CA LEU A 162 0.51 15.22 -21.34
C LEU A 162 -0.81 14.67 -20.78
N THR A 163 -0.78 13.45 -20.24
CA THR A 163 -1.90 12.81 -19.55
C THR A 163 -1.33 11.87 -18.47
N PRO A 164 -1.20 12.32 -17.21
CA PRO A 164 -0.77 11.45 -16.11
C PRO A 164 -1.87 10.43 -15.81
N ILE A 165 -1.55 9.14 -15.95
CA ILE A 165 -2.52 8.04 -15.80
C ILE A 165 -2.14 7.02 -14.71
N ALA A 166 -0.88 7.02 -14.28
CA ALA A 166 -0.38 6.09 -13.26
C ALA A 166 0.64 6.77 -12.35
N LEU A 167 0.65 6.36 -11.08
CA LEU A 167 1.58 6.83 -10.07
C LEU A 167 2.10 5.64 -9.26
N ALA A 168 3.38 5.66 -8.92
CA ALA A 168 3.97 4.73 -7.95
C ALA A 168 5.08 5.42 -7.16
N THR A 169 5.25 5.05 -5.89
CA THR A 169 6.28 5.60 -5.01
C THR A 169 7.42 4.62 -4.83
N GLY A 170 8.66 5.10 -4.92
CA GLY A 170 9.86 4.31 -4.63
C GLY A 170 10.26 4.32 -3.16
N PRO A 171 11.02 3.32 -2.69
CA PRO A 171 11.57 3.26 -1.33
C PRO A 171 12.57 4.39 -1.03
N ASP A 172 13.11 5.01 -2.08
CA ASP A 172 14.00 6.17 -2.02
C ASP A 172 13.24 7.51 -1.87
N GLY A 173 11.91 7.47 -1.77
CA GLY A 173 11.04 8.65 -1.72
C GLY A 173 10.75 9.28 -3.08
N SER A 174 11.21 8.69 -4.19
CA SER A 174 10.87 9.17 -5.54
C SER A 174 9.41 8.88 -5.89
N LEU A 175 8.82 9.73 -6.73
CA LEU A 175 7.51 9.51 -7.33
C LEU A 175 7.67 9.21 -8.83
N TYR A 176 7.22 8.04 -9.25
CA TYR A 176 7.15 7.63 -10.65
C TYR A 176 5.79 8.02 -11.23
N VAL A 177 5.82 8.71 -12.35
CA VAL A 177 4.64 9.24 -13.04
C VAL A 177 4.57 8.63 -14.43
N GLY A 178 3.51 7.85 -14.67
CA GLY A 178 3.13 7.42 -15.99
C GLY A 178 2.39 8.54 -16.70
N ASP A 179 3.12 9.35 -17.47
CA ASP A 179 2.61 10.48 -18.22
C ASP A 179 2.45 10.12 -19.69
N PHE A 180 1.38 9.39 -20.00
CA PHE A 180 1.10 8.85 -21.33
C PHE A 180 2.27 8.01 -21.85
N ASN A 181 2.88 8.39 -22.97
CA ASN A 181 4.02 7.70 -23.57
C ASN A 181 5.33 7.76 -22.75
N LEU A 182 5.42 8.60 -21.72
CA LEU A 182 6.64 8.74 -20.92
C LEU A 182 6.39 8.28 -19.48
N VAL A 183 7.28 7.44 -18.97
CA VAL A 183 7.39 7.21 -17.53
C VAL A 183 8.52 8.07 -17.00
N ARG A 184 8.18 8.93 -16.04
CA ARG A 184 9.07 9.96 -15.49
C ARG A 184 9.27 9.73 -14.01
N ARG A 185 10.50 9.91 -13.53
CA ARG A 185 10.83 9.86 -12.10
C ARG A 185 10.98 11.28 -11.58
N ILE A 186 10.27 11.59 -10.50
CA ILE A 186 10.45 12.78 -9.68
C ILE A 186 11.24 12.38 -8.45
N THR A 187 12.38 12.99 -8.27
CA THR A 187 13.27 12.78 -7.12
C THR A 187 12.84 13.61 -5.91
N PRO A 188 13.23 13.25 -4.68
CA PRO A 188 12.92 14.03 -3.48
C PRO A 188 13.42 15.49 -3.51
N ASP A 189 14.49 15.77 -4.26
CA ASP A 189 14.99 17.14 -4.49
C ASP A 189 14.22 17.90 -5.59
N GLY A 190 13.15 17.30 -6.13
CA GLY A 190 12.24 17.94 -7.08
C GLY A 190 12.74 17.96 -8.53
N LYS A 191 13.76 17.16 -8.87
CA LYS A 191 14.20 16.99 -10.26
C LYS A 191 13.41 15.89 -10.96
N VAL A 192 13.18 16.07 -12.24
CA VAL A 192 12.46 15.16 -13.11
C VAL A 192 13.34 14.70 -14.25
N PHE A 193 13.29 13.40 -14.53
CA PHE A 193 13.84 12.84 -15.75
C PHE A 193 13.01 11.67 -16.27
N THR A 194 13.03 11.49 -17.59
CA THR A 194 12.40 10.35 -18.27
C THR A 194 13.22 9.08 -18.07
N ILE A 195 12.56 8.01 -17.64
CA ILE A 195 13.18 6.69 -17.44
C ILE A 195 12.69 5.64 -18.44
N LEU A 196 11.49 5.80 -18.99
CA LEU A 196 10.99 4.90 -20.04
C LEU A 196 10.18 5.72 -21.05
N GLN A 197 10.30 5.34 -22.32
CA GLN A 197 9.46 5.83 -23.40
C GLN A 197 8.73 4.66 -24.06
N LEU A 198 7.41 4.65 -23.92
CA LEU A 198 6.50 3.71 -24.57
C LEU A 198 6.14 4.20 -25.98
N SER A 199 5.77 3.28 -26.87
CA SER A 199 5.24 3.67 -28.19
C SER A 199 3.89 4.35 -28.02
N ALA A 200 3.64 5.42 -28.78
CA ALA A 200 2.38 6.15 -28.73
C ALA A 200 1.15 5.29 -29.12
N THR A 201 1.35 4.23 -29.92
CA THR A 201 0.28 3.28 -30.25
C THR A 201 -0.07 2.34 -29.09
N GLN A 202 0.85 2.15 -28.14
CA GLN A 202 0.70 1.20 -27.01
C GLN A 202 -0.01 1.80 -25.80
N VAL A 203 -0.12 3.13 -25.74
CA VAL A 203 -0.76 3.86 -24.63
C VAL A 203 -2.25 4.15 -24.88
N SER A 204 -2.85 3.47 -25.85
CA SER A 204 -4.28 3.54 -26.14
C SER A 204 -5.13 3.04 -24.97
N TYR A 205 -4.57 2.15 -24.14
CA TYR A 205 -5.15 1.69 -22.88
C TYR A 205 -4.27 2.10 -21.68
N GLN A 206 -4.92 2.30 -20.53
CA GLN A 206 -4.26 2.70 -19.30
C GLN A 206 -3.34 1.59 -18.77
N TYR A 207 -2.03 1.86 -18.73
CA TYR A 207 -1.07 1.02 -18.01
C TYR A 207 -1.02 1.38 -16.52
N TYR A 208 -0.53 0.45 -15.71
CA TYR A 208 -0.34 0.66 -14.27
C TYR A 208 1.13 0.52 -13.91
N LEU A 209 1.51 1.20 -12.82
CA LEU A 209 2.87 1.19 -12.28
C LEU A 209 2.85 0.56 -10.89
N ALA A 210 3.84 -0.28 -10.58
CA ALA A 210 4.08 -0.77 -9.23
C ALA A 210 5.58 -0.84 -8.97
N VAL A 211 6.00 -0.36 -7.80
CA VAL A 211 7.38 -0.56 -7.31
C VAL A 211 7.37 -1.74 -6.37
N SER A 212 8.27 -2.68 -6.58
CA SER A 212 8.44 -3.83 -5.70
C SER A 212 9.23 -3.44 -4.46
N PRO A 213 8.68 -3.64 -3.24
CA PRO A 213 9.42 -3.39 -2.00
C PRO A 213 10.57 -4.38 -1.78
N ALA A 214 10.56 -5.53 -2.48
CA ALA A 214 11.51 -6.62 -2.26
C ALA A 214 12.81 -6.51 -3.09
N ASP A 215 12.77 -5.82 -4.23
CA ASP A 215 13.92 -5.64 -5.13
C ASP A 215 14.11 -4.18 -5.59
N GLY A 216 13.20 -3.26 -5.24
CA GLY A 216 13.25 -1.85 -5.60
C GLY A 216 13.01 -1.55 -7.09
N HIS A 217 12.63 -2.54 -7.91
CA HIS A 217 12.40 -2.33 -9.34
C HIS A 217 10.99 -1.79 -9.62
N LEU A 218 10.87 -1.04 -10.73
CA LEU A 218 9.59 -0.56 -11.24
C LEU A 218 9.05 -1.55 -12.29
N TYR A 219 7.79 -1.94 -12.11
CA TYR A 219 7.04 -2.82 -12.99
C TYR A 219 5.90 -2.04 -13.65
N ILE A 220 5.62 -2.38 -14.91
CA ILE A 220 4.59 -1.78 -15.73
C ILE A 220 3.73 -2.88 -16.33
N SER A 221 2.41 -2.78 -16.19
CA SER A 221 1.48 -3.61 -16.95
C SER A 221 1.16 -2.94 -18.27
N ASP A 222 1.52 -3.57 -19.39
CA ASP A 222 1.18 -3.11 -20.72
C ASP A 222 0.02 -3.96 -21.26
N PRO A 223 -1.23 -3.43 -21.26
CA PRO A 223 -2.40 -4.20 -21.69
C PRO A 223 -2.34 -4.58 -23.16
N GLU A 224 -1.75 -3.73 -24.01
CA GLU A 224 -1.67 -3.93 -25.46
C GLU A 224 -0.62 -4.96 -25.83
N ARG A 225 0.48 -5.03 -25.08
CA ARG A 225 1.48 -6.09 -25.25
C ARG A 225 1.09 -7.39 -24.55
N HIS A 226 0.01 -7.42 -23.76
CA HIS A 226 -0.32 -8.58 -22.92
C HIS A 226 0.87 -9.02 -22.04
N GLN A 227 1.62 -8.04 -21.52
CA GLN A 227 2.88 -8.26 -20.83
C GLN A 227 3.02 -7.38 -19.60
N ILE A 228 3.79 -7.86 -18.63
CA ILE A 228 4.33 -7.04 -17.55
C ILE A 228 5.81 -6.86 -17.82
N LEU A 229 6.22 -5.60 -17.85
CA LEU A 229 7.57 -5.16 -18.13
C LEU A 229 8.23 -4.73 -16.82
N ARG A 230 9.50 -5.07 -16.65
CA ARG A 230 10.36 -4.57 -15.57
C ARG A 230 11.35 -3.57 -16.15
N LEU A 231 11.50 -2.42 -15.53
CA LEU A 231 12.52 -1.45 -15.94
C LEU A 231 13.92 -1.94 -15.56
N LEU A 232 14.89 -1.71 -16.44
CA LEU A 232 16.28 -2.14 -16.22
C LEU A 232 17.05 -1.15 -15.33
N ARG A 233 16.78 0.15 -15.50
CA ARG A 233 17.41 1.22 -14.73
C ARG A 233 16.38 2.26 -14.34
N LEU A 234 16.47 2.75 -13.11
CA LEU A 234 15.59 3.82 -12.59
C LEU A 234 16.25 5.20 -12.61
N GLU A 235 17.48 5.29 -13.11
CA GLU A 235 18.25 6.53 -13.28
C GLU A 235 18.11 7.09 -14.69
N LYS A 236 18.72 8.27 -14.95
CA LYS A 236 18.74 8.86 -16.28
C LYS A 236 19.45 7.94 -17.26
N VAL A 237 18.73 7.49 -18.29
CA VAL A 237 19.24 6.63 -19.36
C VAL A 237 19.49 7.42 -20.63
N LYS A 238 20.40 6.92 -21.48
CA LYS A 238 20.69 7.53 -22.80
C LYS A 238 19.55 7.32 -23.78
N ASP A 239 18.98 6.12 -23.79
CA ASP A 239 17.84 5.76 -24.61
C ASP A 239 16.73 5.17 -23.74
N PRO A 240 15.67 5.94 -23.42
CA PRO A 240 14.53 5.47 -22.65
C PRO A 240 13.65 4.44 -23.37
N SER A 241 13.79 4.24 -24.68
CA SER A 241 12.91 3.34 -25.43
C SER A 241 13.23 1.85 -25.23
N ILE A 242 14.47 1.54 -24.83
CA ILE A 242 14.97 0.16 -24.62
C ILE A 242 15.18 -0.19 -23.15
N ASN A 243 14.66 0.62 -22.22
CA ASN A 243 14.93 0.49 -20.79
C ASN A 243 13.94 -0.44 -20.05
N SER A 244 13.47 -1.50 -20.70
CA SER A 244 12.56 -2.47 -20.09
C SER A 244 12.69 -3.87 -20.69
N ASP A 245 12.44 -4.89 -19.87
CA ASP A 245 12.37 -6.30 -20.28
C ASP A 245 11.04 -6.93 -19.84
N PRO A 246 10.44 -7.85 -20.63
CA PRO A 246 9.27 -8.59 -20.22
C PRO A 246 9.61 -9.59 -19.11
N VAL A 247 8.76 -9.65 -18.08
CA VAL A 247 8.90 -10.58 -16.94
C VAL A 247 7.72 -11.53 -16.81
N VAL A 248 6.53 -11.12 -17.27
CA VAL A 248 5.32 -11.94 -17.28
C VAL A 248 4.62 -11.72 -18.62
N GLY A 249 4.11 -12.80 -19.22
CA GLY A 249 3.38 -12.72 -20.48
C GLY A 249 4.26 -13.00 -21.70
N SER A 250 3.79 -13.90 -22.55
CA SER A 250 4.42 -14.26 -23.83
C SER A 250 4.17 -13.25 -24.95
N GLY A 251 3.31 -12.25 -24.71
CA GLY A 251 2.84 -11.30 -25.73
C GLY A 251 1.55 -11.72 -26.43
N GLN A 252 1.09 -12.96 -26.21
CA GLN A 252 -0.17 -13.46 -26.76
C GLN A 252 -1.32 -13.22 -25.80
N ARG A 253 -2.46 -12.79 -26.35
CA ARG A 253 -3.71 -12.64 -25.62
C ARG A 253 -4.23 -14.00 -25.15
N CYS A 254 -4.61 -14.12 -23.89
CA CYS A 254 -5.38 -15.29 -23.46
C CYS A 254 -6.86 -15.17 -23.88
N ILE A 255 -7.37 -16.25 -24.47
CA ILE A 255 -8.76 -16.37 -24.91
C ILE A 255 -9.54 -17.11 -23.81
N PRO A 256 -10.77 -16.69 -23.47
CA PRO A 256 -11.64 -17.49 -22.60
C PRO A 256 -11.78 -18.91 -23.13
N GLY A 257 -11.76 -19.90 -22.24
CA GLY A 257 -11.86 -21.33 -22.50
C GLY A 257 -10.59 -21.99 -23.01
N ASP A 258 -9.44 -21.31 -22.90
CA ASP A 258 -8.15 -21.88 -23.26
C ASP A 258 -7.87 -23.20 -22.50
N GLU A 259 -7.62 -24.29 -23.24
CA GLU A 259 -7.37 -25.63 -22.67
C GLU A 259 -6.14 -25.64 -21.74
N GLY A 260 -5.17 -24.76 -22.00
CA GLY A 260 -3.96 -24.59 -21.20
C GLY A 260 -4.10 -23.64 -20.01
N ASN A 261 -5.32 -23.19 -19.66
CA ASN A 261 -5.57 -22.22 -18.59
C ASN A 261 -4.62 -21.01 -18.65
N CYS A 262 -4.39 -20.48 -19.86
CA CYS A 262 -3.49 -19.35 -20.08
C CYS A 262 -2.03 -19.57 -19.60
N GLY A 263 -1.58 -20.81 -19.49
CA GLY A 263 -0.24 -21.17 -18.98
C GLY A 263 -0.13 -21.17 -17.46
N ASP A 264 -1.24 -21.30 -16.72
CA ASP A 264 -1.23 -21.48 -15.27
C ASP A 264 -0.38 -22.68 -14.84
N SER A 265 0.24 -22.57 -13.66
CA SER A 265 1.25 -23.50 -13.11
C SER A 265 2.57 -23.60 -13.90
N GLY A 266 2.72 -22.83 -14.98
CA GLY A 266 3.94 -22.75 -15.78
C GLY A 266 4.79 -21.50 -15.49
N PRO A 267 5.93 -21.34 -16.19
CA PRO A 267 6.75 -20.14 -16.11
C PRO A 267 5.95 -18.90 -16.55
N ALA A 268 5.97 -17.85 -15.72
CA ALA A 268 5.21 -16.62 -15.93
C ALA A 268 5.52 -15.91 -17.26
N LEU A 269 6.76 -16.05 -17.76
CA LEU A 269 7.19 -15.49 -19.05
C LEU A 269 6.48 -16.15 -20.25
N MET A 270 6.10 -17.42 -20.13
CA MET A 270 5.43 -18.19 -21.20
C MET A 270 3.91 -18.11 -21.10
N ALA A 271 3.38 -17.64 -19.97
CA ALA A 271 1.95 -17.49 -19.75
C ALA A 271 1.33 -16.48 -20.73
N ARG A 272 0.03 -16.61 -20.99
CA ARG A 272 -0.71 -15.64 -21.81
C ARG A 272 -1.55 -14.76 -20.89
N LEU A 273 -1.52 -13.46 -21.09
CA LEU A 273 -2.35 -12.52 -20.32
C LEU A 273 -3.51 -12.05 -21.18
N SER A 274 -4.69 -11.91 -20.61
CA SER A 274 -5.87 -11.42 -21.34
C SER A 274 -5.83 -9.89 -21.47
N HIS A 275 -5.75 -9.19 -20.35
CA HIS A 275 -5.68 -7.73 -20.30
C HIS A 275 -5.14 -7.31 -18.92
N PRO A 276 -3.80 -7.29 -18.74
CA PRO A 276 -3.19 -6.96 -17.45
C PRO A 276 -3.43 -5.49 -17.10
N LYS A 277 -3.95 -5.23 -15.90
CA LYS A 277 -4.28 -3.91 -15.37
C LYS A 277 -3.45 -3.64 -14.11
N GLY A 278 -4.09 -3.43 -12.95
CA GLY A 278 -3.44 -3.15 -11.68
C GLY A 278 -2.42 -4.21 -11.29
N LEU A 279 -1.33 -3.75 -10.68
CA LEU A 279 -0.24 -4.56 -10.17
C LEU A 279 -0.06 -4.26 -8.69
N ALA A 280 0.20 -5.30 -7.90
CA ALA A 280 0.64 -5.15 -6.52
C ALA A 280 1.71 -6.21 -6.22
N ILE A 281 2.79 -5.83 -5.53
CA ILE A 281 3.94 -6.72 -5.29
C ILE A 281 4.21 -6.76 -3.80
N ALA A 282 4.17 -7.97 -3.23
CA ALA A 282 4.40 -8.22 -1.82
C ALA A 282 5.89 -8.30 -1.50
N ALA A 283 6.21 -8.16 -0.21
CA ALA A 283 7.59 -8.21 0.29
C ALA A 283 8.27 -9.57 0.10
N ASP A 284 7.48 -10.64 -0.03
CA ASP A 284 7.93 -12.00 -0.35
C ASP A 284 8.21 -12.22 -1.85
N ARG A 285 8.09 -11.17 -2.67
CA ARG A 285 8.20 -11.14 -4.15
C ARG A 285 7.02 -11.75 -4.89
N THR A 286 5.90 -12.03 -4.21
CA THR A 286 4.67 -12.43 -4.90
C THR A 286 4.07 -11.22 -5.62
N MET A 287 3.85 -11.34 -6.93
CA MET A 287 3.24 -10.30 -7.76
C MET A 287 1.79 -10.66 -8.06
N TYR A 288 0.85 -9.79 -7.70
CA TYR A 288 -0.57 -9.90 -8.02
C TYR A 288 -0.93 -9.01 -9.22
N ILE A 289 -1.73 -9.56 -10.12
CA ILE A 289 -2.04 -9.00 -11.44
C ILE A 289 -3.55 -9.09 -11.63
N ALA A 290 -4.20 -7.95 -11.89
CA ALA A 290 -5.57 -7.95 -12.38
C ALA A 290 -5.56 -8.24 -13.89
N ASP A 291 -5.90 -9.47 -14.28
CA ASP A 291 -5.85 -9.93 -15.68
C ASP A 291 -7.26 -10.21 -16.21
N GLY A 292 -7.82 -9.24 -16.95
CA GLY A 292 -9.20 -9.33 -17.44
C GLY A 292 -10.23 -9.33 -16.30
N THR A 293 -10.82 -10.49 -16.02
CA THR A 293 -11.77 -10.73 -14.90
C THR A 293 -11.17 -11.53 -13.75
N ASN A 294 -9.88 -11.86 -13.82
CA ASN A 294 -9.21 -12.74 -12.88
C ASN A 294 -8.15 -11.97 -12.09
N ILE A 295 -7.83 -12.43 -10.89
CA ILE A 295 -6.59 -12.04 -10.19
C ILE A 295 -5.63 -13.20 -10.33
N ARG A 296 -4.51 -12.94 -11.00
CA ARG A 296 -3.42 -13.90 -11.15
C ARG A 296 -2.27 -13.50 -10.26
N ALA A 297 -1.50 -14.46 -9.79
CA ALA A 297 -0.35 -14.24 -8.97
C ALA A 297 0.86 -14.97 -9.55
N VAL A 298 2.03 -14.35 -9.42
CA VAL A 298 3.32 -14.92 -9.81
C VAL A 298 4.14 -15.05 -8.53
N ASP A 299 4.54 -16.28 -8.21
CA ASP A 299 5.31 -16.54 -7.01
C ASP A 299 6.79 -16.12 -7.16
N SER A 300 7.54 -16.21 -6.07
CA SER A 300 8.97 -15.88 -6.04
C SER A 300 9.85 -16.78 -6.92
N LYS A 301 9.33 -17.91 -7.41
CA LYS A 301 10.00 -18.83 -8.34
C LYS A 301 9.66 -18.50 -9.80
N GLY A 302 8.81 -17.52 -10.05
CA GLY A 302 8.37 -17.12 -11.39
C GLY A 302 7.30 -18.04 -11.98
N ILE A 303 6.51 -18.71 -11.15
CA ILE A 303 5.39 -19.56 -11.58
C ILE A 303 4.09 -18.77 -11.44
N ILE A 304 3.28 -18.73 -12.51
CA ILE A 304 1.99 -18.04 -12.50
C ILE A 304 0.85 -18.97 -12.07
N HIS A 305 -0.12 -18.43 -11.34
CA HIS A 305 -1.33 -19.12 -10.93
C HIS A 305 -2.52 -18.15 -10.92
N THR A 306 -3.73 -18.68 -11.05
CA THR A 306 -4.96 -17.89 -10.88
C THR A 306 -5.43 -18.01 -9.44
N LEU A 307 -5.57 -16.87 -8.74
CA LEU A 307 -6.01 -16.78 -7.35
C LEU A 307 -7.54 -16.60 -7.26
N ILE A 308 -8.08 -15.70 -8.08
CA ILE A 308 -9.51 -15.37 -8.12
C ILE A 308 -10.00 -15.44 -9.55
N GLY A 309 -11.17 -16.04 -9.74
CA GLY A 309 -11.80 -16.24 -11.04
C GLY A 309 -11.30 -17.49 -11.76
N HIS A 310 -11.69 -17.61 -13.03
CA HIS A 310 -11.36 -18.76 -13.87
C HIS A 310 -11.37 -18.36 -15.35
N HIS A 311 -10.79 -19.20 -16.20
CA HIS A 311 -10.68 -18.92 -17.63
C HIS A 311 -11.85 -19.47 -18.47
N GLY A 312 -12.80 -20.22 -17.88
CA GLY A 312 -13.91 -20.85 -18.62
C GLY A 312 -14.89 -19.91 -19.35
N HIS A 313 -15.63 -20.46 -20.32
CA HIS A 313 -16.60 -19.73 -21.15
C HIS A 313 -17.95 -19.43 -20.48
N HIS A 314 -18.33 -20.21 -19.47
CA HIS A 314 -19.66 -20.17 -18.86
C HIS A 314 -19.57 -19.82 -17.38
N ASN A 315 -19.54 -18.53 -17.07
CA ASN A 315 -19.58 -18.05 -15.70
C ASN A 315 -21.05 -17.93 -15.31
N HIS A 316 -21.59 -18.92 -14.61
CA HIS A 316 -22.84 -18.72 -13.89
C HIS A 316 -22.56 -17.73 -12.76
N TRP A 317 -23.07 -16.51 -12.90
CA TRP A 317 -22.80 -15.46 -11.94
C TRP A 317 -23.65 -15.63 -10.70
N SER A 318 -22.97 -15.74 -9.55
CA SER A 318 -23.61 -15.71 -8.23
C SER A 318 -23.23 -14.43 -7.50
N PRO A 319 -24.19 -13.67 -6.95
CA PRO A 319 -23.88 -12.49 -6.17
C PRO A 319 -23.05 -12.86 -4.94
N ALA A 320 -22.04 -12.03 -4.64
CA ALA A 320 -21.27 -12.16 -3.41
C ALA A 320 -22.18 -11.86 -2.19
N PRO A 321 -22.07 -12.63 -1.10
CA PRO A 321 -22.87 -12.37 0.09
C PRO A 321 -22.49 -11.03 0.74
N CYS A 322 -23.48 -10.30 1.26
CA CYS A 322 -23.24 -9.02 1.96
C CYS A 322 -22.60 -9.20 3.34
N THR A 323 -22.69 -10.40 3.91
CA THR A 323 -22.16 -10.75 5.23
C THR A 323 -21.34 -12.03 5.15
N GLY A 324 -20.32 -12.13 6.00
CA GLY A 324 -19.41 -13.26 6.01
C GLY A 324 -18.23 -13.08 5.05
N THR A 325 -17.54 -14.18 4.79
CA THR A 325 -16.36 -14.22 3.93
C THR A 325 -16.57 -15.26 2.84
N LEU A 326 -15.97 -15.00 1.67
CA LEU A 326 -16.02 -15.90 0.52
C LEU A 326 -14.60 -16.40 0.25
N MET A 327 -14.46 -17.68 -0.11
CA MET A 327 -13.16 -18.19 -0.55
C MET A 327 -12.81 -17.60 -1.92
N ALA A 328 -11.51 -17.35 -2.15
CA ALA A 328 -11.01 -16.74 -3.38
C ALA A 328 -11.44 -17.50 -4.66
N ASN A 329 -11.52 -18.83 -4.60
CA ASN A 329 -11.96 -19.68 -5.72
C ASN A 329 -13.48 -19.61 -6.01
N GLN A 330 -14.27 -19.10 -5.08
CA GLN A 330 -15.71 -18.88 -5.25
C GLN A 330 -16.01 -17.43 -5.65
N ALA A 331 -15.05 -16.52 -5.45
CA ALA A 331 -15.21 -15.13 -5.81
C ALA A 331 -15.17 -14.95 -7.33
N GLN A 332 -16.13 -14.18 -7.84
CA GLN A 332 -16.22 -13.79 -9.23
C GLN A 332 -16.14 -12.27 -9.35
N LEU A 333 -15.22 -11.79 -10.17
CA LEU A 333 -15.01 -10.36 -10.36
C LEU A 333 -15.61 -9.90 -11.68
N GLN A 334 -16.19 -8.69 -11.64
CA GLN A 334 -16.64 -7.97 -12.81
C GLN A 334 -15.76 -6.73 -12.95
N TRP A 335 -14.92 -6.72 -13.98
CA TRP A 335 -14.07 -5.57 -14.34
C TRP A 335 -13.12 -5.06 -13.24
N PRO A 336 -12.25 -5.91 -12.64
CA PRO A 336 -11.19 -5.42 -11.77
C PRO A 336 -10.28 -4.45 -12.52
N THR A 337 -9.74 -3.44 -11.81
CA THR A 337 -8.88 -2.38 -12.38
C THR A 337 -7.60 -2.22 -11.58
N GLY A 338 -7.59 -1.37 -10.54
CA GLY A 338 -6.43 -1.16 -9.68
C GLY A 338 -6.27 -2.27 -8.63
N LEU A 339 -5.01 -2.53 -8.25
CA LEU A 339 -4.65 -3.39 -7.13
C LEU A 339 -3.63 -2.65 -6.25
N ALA A 340 -3.71 -2.88 -4.95
CA ALA A 340 -2.74 -2.41 -3.96
C ALA A 340 -2.76 -3.39 -2.79
N LEU A 341 -1.61 -3.55 -2.12
CA LEU A 341 -1.54 -4.29 -0.87
C LEU A 341 -1.73 -3.32 0.30
N SER A 342 -2.42 -3.79 1.32
CA SER A 342 -2.54 -3.09 2.59
C SER A 342 -1.17 -2.96 3.25
N PRO A 343 -0.72 -1.74 3.61
CA PRO A 343 0.56 -1.56 4.31
C PRO A 343 0.52 -2.03 5.77
N LEU A 344 -0.66 -2.38 6.30
CA LEU A 344 -0.85 -2.76 7.70
C LEU A 344 -0.54 -4.24 7.97
N ASP A 345 -0.96 -5.10 7.04
CA ASP A 345 -0.95 -6.55 7.15
C ASP A 345 -0.55 -7.25 5.84
N GLY A 346 -0.31 -6.50 4.76
CA GLY A 346 0.12 -7.04 3.48
C GLY A 346 -0.99 -7.73 2.67
N SER A 347 -2.25 -7.59 3.09
CA SER A 347 -3.43 -8.18 2.42
C SER A 347 -3.81 -7.50 1.13
#